data_AF-A0A495JS49-F1
#
_entry.id   AF-A0A495JS49-F1
#
_cell.length_a   1.000
_cell.length_b   1.000
_cell.length_c   1.000
_cell.angle_alpha   90.00
_cell.angle_beta   90.00
_cell.angle_gamma   90.00
#
_symmetry.space_group_name_H-M   'P 1'
#
loop_
_entity.id
_entity.type
_entity.pdbx_description
1 polymer ?
#
loop_
_entity_poly.entity_id
_entity_poly.type
_entity_poly.pdbx_seq_one_letter_code
_entity_poly.pdbx_strand_id
1 'polypeptide(L)'
;MTSDNHTRNRELQQDARAWSAFTGTKYTTALRQMGSPLAQGLLGERVSARHLIAALDNHDLIGARGGNPRLGENGFSSAVPWRFNSETDFIELALITDVLRMFTPIPDSATPEVGSYSLKHTAEWFLSPHCSYVSNGRMIWAAAALGLPVAHPDDSGPNLLIGVPEREHDYVHRMVGPGQTQPNADHYRPAGYTYLQTVLARAAAGEHITGGWVQPVPVAASAPFHAWLILQAGRDDVIGDLASDYSAGVRDSDHRIARTPDDLLTIFHEVPHSPEAYDAVVSTIAEWMRTMPSAAPVRTERIGGGAHNHGGWGAGAGTVERYEYLCPCGDGEIIEEHDNVPGFQEHDVRIDCAKCSAEWRFAGGRPVRDWRLEPVAVSATI
;
A
#
# COMPACT_ATOMS: atom_id res chain seq x y z
N MET A 1 -16.16 30.09 18.89
CA MET A 1 -16.75 28.75 18.63
C MET A 1 -18.18 28.79 18.06
N THR A 2 -18.84 29.94 17.89
CA THR A 2 -20.23 30.01 17.39
C THR A 2 -20.38 30.29 15.90
N SER A 3 -19.46 31.02 15.24
CA SER A 3 -19.60 31.34 13.80
C SER A 3 -19.44 30.13 12.89
N ASP A 4 -18.49 29.23 13.17
CA ASP A 4 -18.20 28.08 12.31
C ASP A 4 -19.35 27.08 12.25
N ASN A 5 -20.04 26.87 13.38
CA ASN A 5 -21.24 26.02 13.42
C ASN A 5 -22.40 26.62 12.63
N HIS A 6 -22.57 27.94 12.63
CA HIS A 6 -23.60 28.60 11.84
C HIS A 6 -23.30 28.55 10.33
N THR A 7 -22.03 28.74 9.94
CA THR A 7 -21.58 28.65 8.55
C THR A 7 -21.73 27.23 8.01
N ARG A 8 -21.25 26.21 8.74
CA ARG A 8 -21.36 24.80 8.33
C ARG A 8 -22.81 24.34 8.20
N ASN A 9 -23.69 24.80 9.08
CA ASN A 9 -25.13 24.53 8.99
C ASN A 9 -25.76 25.20 7.76
N ARG A 10 -25.33 26.43 7.40
CA ARG A 10 -25.82 27.13 6.21
C ARG A 10 -25.41 26.45 4.90
N GLU A 11 -24.16 26.01 4.80
CA GLU A 11 -23.66 25.29 3.62
C GLU A 11 -24.40 23.96 3.42
N LEU A 12 -24.61 23.21 4.50
CA LEU A 12 -25.37 21.96 4.47
C LEU A 12 -26.80 22.19 3.98
N GLN A 13 -27.48 23.25 4.45
CA GLN A 13 -28.82 23.61 3.97
C GLN A 13 -28.84 24.04 2.50
N GLN A 14 -27.83 24.77 2.03
CA GLN A 14 -27.73 25.17 0.62
C GLN A 14 -27.54 23.95 -0.28
N ASP A 15 -26.67 23.04 0.10
CA ASP A 15 -26.46 21.79 -0.63
C ASP A 15 -27.75 20.95 -0.62
N ALA A 16 -28.45 20.85 0.51
CA ALA A 16 -29.69 20.07 0.61
C ALA A 16 -30.78 20.62 -0.31
N ARG A 17 -30.87 21.95 -0.50
CA ARG A 17 -31.77 22.57 -1.47
C ARG A 17 -31.37 22.23 -2.91
N ALA A 18 -30.08 22.34 -3.24
CA ALA A 18 -29.58 22.03 -4.57
C ALA A 18 -29.84 20.55 -4.93
N TRP A 19 -29.55 19.64 -4.00
CA TRP A 19 -29.78 18.20 -4.19
C TRP A 19 -31.25 17.84 -4.31
N SER A 20 -32.09 18.45 -3.47
CA SER A 20 -33.54 18.30 -3.55
C SER A 20 -34.09 18.75 -4.90
N ALA A 21 -33.63 19.89 -5.42
CA ALA A 21 -34.03 20.39 -6.73
C ALA A 21 -33.52 19.49 -7.88
N PHE A 22 -32.29 19.00 -7.78
CA PHE A 22 -31.65 18.17 -8.81
C PHE A 22 -32.27 16.76 -8.91
N THR A 23 -32.49 16.11 -7.77
CA THR A 23 -32.98 14.72 -7.72
C THR A 23 -34.51 14.62 -7.66
N GLY A 24 -35.22 15.72 -7.39
CA GLY A 24 -36.66 15.72 -7.08
C GLY A 24 -37.00 15.19 -5.67
N THR A 25 -35.99 14.83 -4.86
CA THR A 25 -36.18 14.35 -3.49
C THR A 25 -36.68 15.48 -2.58
N LYS A 26 -37.45 15.16 -1.53
CA LYS A 26 -37.86 16.15 -0.51
C LYS A 26 -36.65 16.77 0.19
N TYR A 27 -36.69 18.09 0.43
CA TYR A 27 -35.62 18.82 1.14
C TYR A 27 -35.22 18.20 2.48
N THR A 28 -36.18 17.78 3.31
CA THR A 28 -35.89 17.16 4.61
C THR A 28 -35.15 15.83 4.48
N THR A 29 -35.45 15.08 3.43
CA THR A 29 -34.75 13.83 3.12
C THR A 29 -33.33 14.11 2.61
N ALA A 30 -33.15 15.08 1.71
CA ALA A 30 -31.83 15.52 1.26
C ALA A 30 -30.96 16.02 2.43
N LEU A 31 -31.55 16.82 3.33
CA LEU A 31 -30.90 17.32 4.54
C LEU A 31 -30.45 16.18 5.46
N ARG A 32 -31.28 15.12 5.61
CA ARG A 32 -30.92 13.94 6.39
C ARG A 32 -29.77 13.17 5.77
N GLN A 33 -29.75 12.98 4.44
CA GLN A 33 -28.63 12.33 3.75
C GLN A 33 -27.33 13.10 3.98
N MET A 34 -27.35 14.43 3.82
CA MET A 34 -26.17 15.28 4.00
C MET A 34 -25.73 15.45 5.45
N GLY A 35 -26.61 15.20 6.41
CA GLY A 35 -26.29 15.15 7.83
C GLY A 35 -25.80 13.76 8.28
N SER A 36 -25.80 12.76 7.41
CA SER A 36 -25.31 11.42 7.74
C SER A 36 -23.82 11.46 8.11
N PRO A 37 -23.39 10.74 9.16
CA PRO A 37 -21.96 10.61 9.50
C PRO A 37 -21.11 10.11 8.32
N LEU A 38 -21.65 9.18 7.53
CA LEU A 38 -20.99 8.62 6.34
C LEU A 38 -20.88 9.62 5.18
N ALA A 39 -21.59 10.74 5.25
CA ALA A 39 -21.59 11.79 4.25
C ALA A 39 -20.83 13.05 4.71
N GLN A 40 -20.05 12.98 5.79
CA GLN A 40 -19.32 14.15 6.32
C GLN A 40 -17.90 14.33 5.75
N GLY A 41 -17.46 13.44 4.86
CA GLY A 41 -16.08 13.39 4.37
C GLY A 41 -15.18 12.69 5.38
N LEU A 42 -14.91 11.40 5.14
CA LEU A 42 -14.09 10.57 6.02
C LEU A 42 -12.59 10.79 5.74
N LEU A 43 -12.22 10.96 4.48
CA LEU A 43 -10.84 11.21 4.04
C LEU A 43 -10.62 12.65 3.55
N GLY A 44 -11.43 13.61 4.02
CA GLY A 44 -11.28 15.01 3.66
C GLY A 44 -12.52 15.83 3.96
N GLU A 45 -12.59 17.03 3.41
CA GLU A 45 -13.79 17.88 3.55
C GLU A 45 -15.01 17.21 2.90
N ARG A 46 -16.18 17.41 3.50
CA ARG A 46 -17.45 16.96 2.93
C ARG A 46 -17.59 17.42 1.47
N VAL A 47 -17.89 16.49 0.57
CA VAL A 47 -18.19 16.84 -0.82
C VAL A 47 -19.45 17.72 -0.90
N SER A 48 -19.40 18.80 -1.68
CA SER A 48 -20.56 19.66 -1.89
C SER A 48 -21.49 19.08 -2.95
N ALA A 49 -22.79 19.05 -2.67
CA ALA A 49 -23.80 18.65 -3.66
C ALA A 49 -23.80 19.57 -4.88
N ARG A 50 -23.60 20.88 -4.67
CA ARG A 50 -23.50 21.86 -5.75
C ARG A 50 -22.27 21.61 -6.61
N HIS A 51 -21.16 21.24 -6.00
CA HIS A 51 -19.93 20.91 -6.71
C HIS A 51 -20.08 19.62 -7.55
N LEU A 52 -20.69 18.58 -6.98
CA LEU A 52 -21.09 17.38 -7.72
C LEU A 52 -21.96 17.75 -8.92
N ILE A 53 -23.06 18.48 -8.73
CA ILE A 53 -23.96 18.88 -9.82
C ILE A 53 -23.20 19.70 -10.89
N ALA A 54 -22.37 20.65 -10.47
CA ALA A 54 -21.58 21.47 -11.38
C ALA A 54 -20.62 20.65 -12.27
N ALA A 55 -20.12 19.50 -11.80
CA ALA A 55 -19.29 18.61 -12.62
C ALA A 55 -20.07 17.98 -13.78
N LEU A 56 -21.37 17.70 -13.61
CA LEU A 56 -22.23 17.18 -14.69
C LEU A 56 -22.57 18.23 -15.75
N ASP A 57 -22.47 19.51 -15.40
CA ASP A 57 -22.74 20.61 -16.32
C ASP A 57 -21.47 21.10 -17.02
N ASN A 58 -20.37 21.24 -16.27
CA ASN A 58 -19.23 22.05 -16.70
C ASN A 58 -17.95 21.26 -16.99
N HIS A 59 -17.87 19.96 -16.67
CA HIS A 59 -16.64 19.20 -16.91
C HIS A 59 -16.40 18.99 -18.41
N ASP A 60 -15.19 19.23 -18.90
CA ASP A 60 -14.87 19.27 -20.35
C ASP A 60 -15.28 18.01 -21.12
N LEU A 61 -15.07 16.84 -20.49
CA LEU A 61 -15.43 15.54 -21.05
C LEU A 61 -16.90 15.16 -20.79
N ILE A 62 -17.32 15.07 -19.53
CA ILE A 62 -18.63 14.49 -19.15
C ILE A 62 -19.77 15.50 -19.05
N GLY A 63 -19.46 16.80 -19.12
CA GLY A 63 -20.39 17.90 -18.96
C GLY A 63 -21.45 17.93 -20.07
N ALA A 64 -22.62 18.48 -19.75
CA ALA A 64 -23.72 18.61 -20.71
C ALA A 64 -23.31 19.49 -21.91
N ARG A 65 -23.46 18.97 -23.14
CA ARG A 65 -23.23 19.75 -24.37
C ARG A 65 -24.56 20.07 -25.03
N GLY A 66 -24.86 21.37 -25.16
CA GLY A 66 -26.15 21.83 -25.72
C GLY A 66 -27.36 21.45 -24.86
N GLY A 67 -27.17 21.30 -23.55
CA GLY A 67 -28.23 20.91 -22.59
C GLY A 67 -28.49 19.41 -22.47
N ASN A 68 -27.82 18.57 -23.28
CA ASN A 68 -27.95 17.12 -23.19
C ASN A 68 -26.88 16.52 -22.26
N PRO A 69 -27.27 15.74 -21.22
CA PRO A 69 -26.31 15.04 -20.37
C PRO A 69 -25.46 14.07 -21.19
N ARG A 70 -24.14 14.09 -20.99
CA ARG A 70 -23.22 13.10 -21.58
C ARG A 70 -22.92 11.93 -20.64
N LEU A 71 -23.26 12.06 -19.36
CA LEU A 71 -23.09 11.02 -18.36
C LEU A 71 -24.47 10.58 -17.86
N GLY A 72 -24.68 9.26 -17.85
CA GLY A 72 -25.87 8.63 -17.27
C GLY A 72 -25.47 7.54 -16.28
N GLU A 73 -26.46 6.80 -15.78
CA GLU A 73 -26.26 5.81 -14.70
C GLU A 73 -25.19 4.75 -15.07
N ASN A 74 -25.19 4.28 -16.33
CA ASN A 74 -24.26 3.25 -16.78
C ASN A 74 -22.91 3.80 -17.26
N GLY A 75 -22.69 5.12 -17.22
CA GLY A 75 -21.44 5.76 -17.63
C GLY A 75 -21.57 6.69 -18.83
N PHE A 76 -20.46 6.91 -19.51
CA PHE A 76 -20.31 7.91 -20.56
C PHE A 76 -21.15 7.59 -21.81
N SER A 77 -21.78 8.61 -22.37
CA SER A 77 -22.72 8.53 -23.50
C SER A 77 -23.86 7.52 -23.31
N SER A 78 -24.16 7.14 -22.05
CA SER A 78 -25.24 6.23 -21.75
C SER A 78 -26.60 6.90 -21.97
N ALA A 79 -27.50 6.22 -22.68
CA ALA A 79 -28.90 6.63 -22.80
C ALA A 79 -29.72 6.37 -21.53
N VAL A 80 -29.15 5.69 -20.52
CA VAL A 80 -29.85 5.39 -19.27
C VAL A 80 -29.79 6.61 -18.34
N PRO A 81 -30.94 7.23 -18.01
CA PRO A 81 -30.97 8.39 -17.14
C PRO A 81 -30.59 8.00 -15.71
N TRP A 82 -30.18 9.00 -14.92
CA TRP A 82 -29.91 8.82 -13.49
C TRP A 82 -31.09 8.22 -12.74
N ARG A 83 -30.80 7.28 -11.85
CA ARG A 83 -31.77 6.68 -10.94
C ARG A 83 -31.41 7.07 -9.52
N PHE A 84 -32.27 7.86 -8.90
CA PHE A 84 -32.15 8.26 -7.50
C PHE A 84 -33.17 7.50 -6.65
N ASN A 85 -32.70 6.83 -5.61
CA ASN A 85 -33.57 6.11 -4.67
C ASN A 85 -34.19 7.02 -3.59
N SER A 86 -33.76 8.29 -3.53
CA SER A 86 -34.18 9.31 -2.57
C SER A 86 -33.83 9.00 -1.12
N GLU A 87 -33.10 7.93 -0.82
CA GLU A 87 -32.80 7.47 0.54
C GLU A 87 -31.32 7.58 0.88
N THR A 88 -30.45 7.11 -0.01
CA THR A 88 -29.01 6.97 0.23
C THR A 88 -28.14 7.59 -0.86
N ASP A 89 -28.71 8.12 -1.95
CA ASP A 89 -27.94 8.55 -3.14
C ASP A 89 -26.76 9.48 -2.83
N PHE A 90 -26.95 10.50 -1.99
CA PHE A 90 -25.87 11.41 -1.63
C PHE A 90 -24.84 10.74 -0.71
N ILE A 91 -25.28 9.86 0.18
CA ILE A 91 -24.39 9.10 1.08
C ILE A 91 -23.49 8.19 0.23
N GLU A 92 -24.05 7.50 -0.76
CA GLU A 92 -23.32 6.63 -1.67
C GLU A 92 -22.29 7.42 -2.48
N LEU A 93 -22.64 8.58 -3.04
CA LEU A 93 -21.68 9.45 -3.74
C LEU A 93 -20.59 9.99 -2.82
N ALA A 94 -20.92 10.35 -1.58
CA ALA A 94 -19.93 10.79 -0.60
C ALA A 94 -18.94 9.66 -0.26
N LEU A 95 -19.43 8.43 -0.08
CA LEU A 95 -18.60 7.25 0.15
C LEU A 95 -17.72 6.90 -1.05
N ILE A 96 -18.25 6.97 -2.27
CA ILE A 96 -17.46 6.79 -3.51
C ILE A 96 -16.38 7.86 -3.61
N THR A 97 -16.70 9.11 -3.23
CA THR A 97 -15.74 10.21 -3.18
C THR A 97 -14.62 9.92 -2.18
N ASP A 98 -14.95 9.42 -0.98
CA ASP A 98 -13.94 9.03 0.00
C ASP A 98 -13.12 7.82 -0.47
N VAL A 99 -13.72 6.84 -1.17
CA VAL A 99 -12.96 5.75 -1.82
C VAL A 99 -11.92 6.33 -2.77
N LEU A 100 -12.31 7.26 -3.65
CA LEU A 100 -11.38 7.88 -4.59
C LEU A 100 -10.27 8.70 -3.90
N ARG A 101 -10.59 9.36 -2.77
CA ARG A 101 -9.60 10.10 -1.96
C ARG A 101 -8.58 9.22 -1.25
N MET A 102 -8.82 7.91 -1.16
CA MET A 102 -7.81 7.02 -0.57
C MET A 102 -6.54 6.96 -1.41
N PHE A 103 -6.70 7.09 -2.73
CA PHE A 103 -5.65 6.99 -3.73
C PHE A 103 -4.85 8.28 -3.86
N THR A 104 -3.58 8.16 -4.21
CA THR A 104 -2.72 9.29 -4.59
C THR A 104 -3.09 9.75 -6.00
N PRO A 105 -3.63 10.96 -6.22
CA PRO A 105 -3.97 11.40 -7.57
C PRO A 105 -2.74 11.39 -8.49
N ILE A 106 -2.91 10.90 -9.72
CA ILE A 106 -1.85 11.03 -10.72
C ILE A 106 -1.70 12.50 -11.14
N PRO A 107 -0.50 12.95 -11.57
CA PRO A 107 -0.33 14.30 -12.11
C PRO A 107 -1.22 14.53 -13.34
N ASP A 108 -1.69 15.76 -13.55
CA ASP A 108 -2.52 16.12 -14.73
C ASP A 108 -1.83 15.85 -16.07
N SER A 109 -0.49 15.74 -16.08
CA SER A 109 0.31 15.40 -17.27
C SER A 109 0.37 13.91 -17.56
N ALA A 110 -0.05 13.05 -16.62
CA ALA A 110 -0.04 11.60 -16.78
C ALA A 110 -1.36 11.10 -17.38
N THR A 111 -1.27 10.10 -18.24
CA THR A 111 -2.46 9.45 -18.82
C THR A 111 -3.10 8.53 -17.79
N PRO A 112 -4.41 8.65 -17.51
CA PRO A 112 -5.12 7.68 -16.69
C PRO A 112 -5.08 6.27 -17.28
N GLU A 113 -4.86 5.26 -16.44
CA GLU A 113 -4.78 3.85 -16.87
C GLU A 113 -5.91 3.00 -16.29
N VAL A 114 -6.50 3.41 -15.15
CA VAL A 114 -7.49 2.62 -14.44
C VAL A 114 -8.90 2.89 -14.96
N GLY A 115 -9.55 1.85 -15.48
CA GLY A 115 -10.92 1.94 -15.97
C GLY A 115 -11.97 2.10 -14.85
N SER A 116 -12.94 2.98 -15.08
CA SER A 116 -14.06 3.25 -14.16
C SER A 116 -14.89 2.01 -13.82
N TYR A 117 -14.97 1.05 -14.75
CA TYR A 117 -15.63 -0.23 -14.54
C TYR A 117 -14.91 -1.12 -13.51
N SER A 118 -13.58 -1.13 -13.53
CA SER A 118 -12.79 -1.85 -12.54
C SER A 118 -12.94 -1.18 -11.17
N LEU A 119 -12.77 0.14 -11.14
CA LEU A 119 -12.90 0.95 -9.92
C LEU A 119 -14.28 0.81 -9.25
N LYS A 120 -15.38 0.75 -10.01
CA LYS A 120 -16.70 0.57 -9.38
C LYS A 120 -16.82 -0.77 -8.64
N HIS A 121 -16.24 -1.85 -9.16
CA HIS A 121 -16.27 -3.16 -8.50
C HIS A 121 -15.39 -3.15 -7.25
N THR A 122 -14.20 -2.55 -7.34
CA THR A 122 -13.33 -2.31 -6.18
C THR A 122 -14.07 -1.52 -5.09
N ALA A 123 -14.80 -0.47 -5.47
CA ALA A 123 -15.60 0.33 -4.52
C ALA A 123 -16.78 -0.46 -3.93
N GLU A 124 -17.49 -1.26 -4.71
CA GLU A 124 -18.59 -2.12 -4.23
C GLU A 124 -18.12 -3.11 -3.16
N TRP A 125 -16.97 -3.76 -3.38
CA TRP A 125 -16.41 -4.70 -2.42
C TRP A 125 -15.88 -3.97 -1.18
N PHE A 126 -15.19 -2.85 -1.37
CA PHE A 126 -14.62 -2.08 -0.28
C PHE A 126 -15.70 -1.47 0.64
N LEU A 127 -16.78 -0.94 0.06
CA LEU A 127 -17.84 -0.24 0.80
C LEU A 127 -18.89 -1.18 1.40
N SER A 128 -18.89 -2.46 1.07
CA SER A 128 -19.84 -3.42 1.66
C SER A 128 -19.66 -3.50 3.19
N PRO A 129 -20.75 -3.46 3.99
CA PRO A 129 -22.16 -3.47 3.59
C PRO A 129 -22.81 -2.09 3.40
N HIS A 130 -22.07 -0.98 3.56
CA HIS A 130 -22.58 0.40 3.53
C HIS A 130 -23.07 0.84 2.14
N CYS A 131 -22.46 0.33 1.08
CA CYS A 131 -22.88 0.53 -0.30
C CYS A 131 -22.62 -0.75 -1.10
N SER A 132 -23.67 -1.47 -1.47
CA SER A 132 -23.57 -2.78 -2.15
C SER A 132 -23.55 -2.69 -3.68
N TYR A 133 -23.81 -1.51 -4.24
CA TYR A 133 -23.83 -1.29 -5.67
C TYR A 133 -23.33 0.12 -6.02
N VAL A 134 -22.37 0.20 -6.92
CA VAL A 134 -21.82 1.44 -7.47
C VAL A 134 -22.02 1.40 -8.98
N SER A 135 -22.83 2.31 -9.49
CA SER A 135 -22.96 2.46 -10.92
C SER A 135 -21.71 3.10 -11.52
N ASN A 136 -21.39 2.71 -12.76
CA ASN A 136 -20.24 3.24 -13.47
C ASN A 136 -20.34 4.77 -13.64
N GLY A 137 -21.55 5.29 -13.87
CA GLY A 137 -21.82 6.72 -13.93
C GLY A 137 -21.48 7.44 -12.63
N ARG A 138 -21.89 6.91 -11.46
CA ARG A 138 -21.59 7.53 -10.16
C ARG A 138 -20.09 7.54 -9.84
N MET A 139 -19.36 6.49 -10.23
CA MET A 139 -17.90 6.45 -10.11
C MET A 139 -17.23 7.57 -10.94
N ILE A 140 -17.60 7.68 -12.23
CA ILE A 140 -17.10 8.73 -13.11
C ILE A 140 -17.47 10.13 -12.58
N TRP A 141 -18.70 10.29 -12.10
CA TRP A 141 -19.20 11.56 -11.58
C TRP A 141 -18.41 12.01 -10.35
N ALA A 142 -18.18 11.12 -9.39
CA ALA A 142 -17.39 11.43 -8.20
C ALA A 142 -15.94 11.78 -8.56
N ALA A 143 -15.32 11.05 -9.50
CA ALA A 143 -13.97 11.35 -9.97
C ALA A 143 -13.85 12.73 -10.62
N ALA A 144 -14.77 13.05 -11.53
CA ALA A 144 -14.84 14.36 -12.17
C ALA A 144 -15.05 15.49 -11.16
N ALA A 145 -15.90 15.28 -10.15
CA ALA A 145 -16.12 16.26 -9.09
C ALA A 145 -14.88 16.41 -8.19
N LEU A 146 -14.08 15.39 -7.99
CA LEU A 146 -12.79 15.52 -7.29
C LEU A 146 -11.72 16.23 -8.12
N GLY A 147 -11.97 16.47 -9.40
CA GLY A 147 -10.97 17.00 -10.32
C GLY A 147 -9.89 15.98 -10.67
N LEU A 148 -10.15 14.68 -10.50
CA LEU A 148 -9.23 13.65 -10.98
C LEU A 148 -9.20 13.69 -12.52
N PRO A 149 -8.03 13.48 -13.15
CA PRO A 149 -7.96 13.32 -14.59
C PRO A 149 -8.92 12.23 -15.08
N VAL A 150 -9.75 12.54 -16.09
CA VAL A 150 -10.65 11.57 -16.71
C VAL A 150 -10.42 11.56 -18.21
N ALA A 151 -10.12 10.38 -18.77
CA ALA A 151 -9.82 10.22 -20.19
C ALA A 151 -10.76 9.20 -20.84
N HIS A 152 -11.03 9.41 -22.13
CA HIS A 152 -11.73 8.43 -22.94
C HIS A 152 -10.72 7.37 -23.40
N PRO A 153 -10.91 6.07 -23.12
CA PRO A 153 -10.12 5.04 -23.77
C PRO A 153 -10.41 5.07 -25.28
N ASP A 154 -9.50 4.68 -26.17
CA ASP A 154 -9.74 4.78 -27.63
C ASP A 154 -11.00 4.01 -28.12
N ASP A 155 -11.60 3.17 -27.26
CA ASP A 155 -12.85 2.43 -27.49
C ASP A 155 -14.13 3.20 -27.17
N SER A 156 -15.15 3.03 -28.02
CA SER A 156 -16.50 3.65 -27.93
C SER A 156 -17.43 3.18 -26.77
N GLY A 157 -16.86 2.69 -25.67
CA GLY A 157 -17.59 2.16 -24.53
C GLY A 157 -18.07 3.21 -23.52
N PRO A 158 -18.94 2.84 -22.56
CA PRO A 158 -19.41 3.74 -21.50
C PRO A 158 -18.37 3.97 -20.38
N ASN A 159 -17.23 3.29 -20.46
CA ASN A 159 -16.19 3.32 -19.44
C ASN A 159 -15.19 4.43 -19.76
N LEU A 160 -14.72 5.12 -18.72
CA LEU A 160 -13.65 6.11 -18.82
C LEU A 160 -12.46 5.68 -17.98
N LEU A 161 -11.28 6.17 -18.30
CA LEU A 161 -10.09 6.00 -17.48
C LEU A 161 -10.07 7.11 -16.42
N ILE A 162 -9.77 6.77 -15.18
CA ILE A 162 -9.76 7.67 -14.01
C ILE A 162 -8.34 7.76 -13.46
N GLY A 163 -7.90 8.98 -13.15
CA GLY A 163 -6.55 9.33 -12.74
C GLY A 163 -6.18 8.89 -11.33
N VAL A 164 -6.15 7.59 -11.09
CA VAL A 164 -5.58 6.94 -9.90
C VAL A 164 -4.43 6.01 -10.32
N PRO A 165 -3.45 5.71 -9.46
CA PRO A 165 -2.32 4.87 -9.81
C PRO A 165 -2.78 3.41 -9.95
N GLU A 166 -2.46 2.77 -11.06
CA GLU A 166 -2.82 1.37 -11.33
C GLU A 166 -2.39 0.44 -10.17
N ARG A 167 -1.16 0.60 -9.70
CA ARG A 167 -0.61 -0.24 -8.62
C ARG A 167 -1.35 -0.08 -7.28
N GLU A 168 -1.77 1.14 -6.96
CA GLU A 168 -2.58 1.38 -5.76
C GLU A 168 -3.97 0.77 -5.92
N HIS A 169 -4.59 0.92 -7.10
CA HIS A 169 -5.86 0.30 -7.42
C HIS A 169 -5.79 -1.24 -7.31
N ASP A 170 -4.77 -1.85 -7.90
CA ASP A 170 -4.60 -3.31 -7.92
C ASP A 170 -4.37 -3.87 -6.52
N TYR A 171 -3.60 -3.16 -5.69
CA TYR A 171 -3.47 -3.50 -4.27
C TYR A 171 -4.85 -3.56 -3.58
N VAL A 172 -5.67 -2.50 -3.72
CA VAL A 172 -7.00 -2.46 -3.08
C VAL A 172 -7.91 -3.54 -3.65
N HIS A 173 -7.95 -3.68 -4.97
CA HIS A 173 -8.75 -4.69 -5.67
C HIS A 173 -8.44 -6.09 -5.17
N ARG A 174 -7.16 -6.45 -4.99
CA ARG A 174 -6.74 -7.75 -4.44
C ARG A 174 -7.05 -7.90 -2.94
N MET A 175 -7.00 -6.81 -2.17
CA MET A 175 -7.32 -6.85 -0.74
C MET A 175 -8.81 -7.09 -0.46
N VAL A 176 -9.71 -6.54 -1.29
CA VAL A 176 -11.17 -6.62 -1.07
C VAL A 176 -11.88 -7.57 -2.04
N GLY A 177 -11.24 -7.94 -3.13
CA GLY A 177 -11.85 -8.73 -4.19
C GLY A 177 -12.05 -10.20 -3.81
N PRO A 178 -13.22 -10.79 -4.10
CA PRO A 178 -13.48 -12.19 -3.81
C PRO A 178 -12.57 -13.10 -4.66
N GLY A 179 -11.92 -14.07 -4.00
CA GLY A 179 -11.06 -15.06 -4.65
C GLY A 179 -9.72 -14.52 -5.17
N GLN A 180 -9.35 -13.29 -4.80
CA GLN A 180 -8.04 -12.72 -5.12
C GLN A 180 -6.99 -13.21 -4.12
N THR A 181 -5.75 -13.42 -4.59
CA THR A 181 -4.60 -13.61 -3.70
C THR A 181 -4.30 -12.27 -3.03
N GLN A 182 -4.36 -12.20 -1.70
CA GLN A 182 -4.06 -10.96 -0.99
C GLN A 182 -2.58 -10.58 -1.16
N PRO A 183 -2.27 -9.29 -1.34
CA PRO A 183 -0.91 -8.78 -1.27
C PRO A 183 -0.23 -9.15 0.06
N ASN A 184 1.04 -9.51 0.01
CA ASN A 184 1.86 -9.75 1.22
C ASN A 184 2.58 -8.48 1.67
N ALA A 185 2.72 -7.49 0.78
CA ALA A 185 3.44 -6.25 1.04
C ALA A 185 2.58 -5.02 0.80
N ASP A 186 2.90 -3.93 1.49
CA ASP A 186 2.04 -2.75 1.61
C ASP A 186 2.57 -1.49 0.91
N HIS A 187 3.62 -1.60 0.10
CA HIS A 187 4.26 -0.43 -0.53
C HIS A 187 3.39 0.27 -1.58
N TYR A 188 2.35 -0.40 -2.10
CA TYR A 188 1.30 0.24 -2.92
C TYR A 188 -0.03 0.39 -2.18
N ARG A 189 -0.07 0.20 -0.86
CA ARG A 189 -1.27 0.49 -0.08
C ARG A 189 -1.55 2.00 -0.14
N PRO A 190 -2.75 2.42 -0.60
CA PRO A 190 -3.10 3.84 -0.60
C PRO A 190 -3.12 4.41 0.83
N ALA A 191 -2.70 5.67 0.99
CA ALA A 191 -2.56 6.30 2.31
C ALA A 191 -3.87 6.36 3.10
N GLY A 192 -5.01 6.49 2.42
CA GLY A 192 -6.33 6.52 3.05
C GLY A 192 -6.91 5.14 3.39
N TYR A 193 -6.34 4.04 2.87
CA TYR A 193 -6.91 2.70 2.93
C TYR A 193 -7.22 2.25 4.36
N THR A 194 -6.20 2.20 5.23
CA THR A 194 -6.34 1.69 6.60
C THR A 194 -7.29 2.55 7.44
N TYR A 195 -7.24 3.87 7.27
CA TYR A 195 -8.12 4.78 8.00
C TYR A 195 -9.57 4.58 7.57
N LEU A 196 -9.86 4.60 6.26
CA LEU A 196 -11.21 4.47 5.75
C LEU A 196 -11.81 3.10 6.11
N GLN A 197 -11.04 2.02 5.98
CA GLN A 197 -11.47 0.68 6.40
C GLN A 197 -11.83 0.65 7.90
N THR A 198 -10.99 1.23 8.75
CA THR A 198 -11.22 1.29 10.19
C THR A 198 -12.48 2.10 10.52
N VAL A 199 -12.67 3.26 9.88
CA VAL A 199 -13.83 4.12 10.14
C VAL A 199 -15.13 3.49 9.64
N LEU A 200 -15.12 2.82 8.49
CA LEU A 200 -16.29 2.10 7.99
C LEU A 200 -16.66 0.91 8.90
N ALA A 201 -15.67 0.18 9.43
CA ALA A 201 -15.92 -0.88 10.40
C ALA A 201 -16.55 -0.35 11.70
N ARG A 202 -16.03 0.77 12.23
CA ARG A 202 -16.61 1.45 13.39
C ARG A 202 -18.02 1.97 13.12
N ALA A 203 -18.27 2.53 11.94
CA ALA A 203 -19.60 2.97 11.53
C ALA A 203 -20.59 1.80 11.46
N ALA A 204 -20.16 0.63 10.95
CA ALA A 204 -20.99 -0.58 10.92
C ALA A 204 -21.31 -1.10 12.33
N ALA A 205 -20.41 -0.90 13.29
CA ALA A 205 -20.62 -1.19 14.71
C ALA A 205 -21.49 -0.15 15.45
N GLY A 206 -21.95 0.91 14.75
CA GLY A 206 -22.75 1.98 15.33
C GLY A 206 -21.95 2.98 16.17
N GLU A 207 -20.62 2.99 16.06
CA GLU A 207 -19.78 3.92 16.79
C GLU A 207 -19.82 5.34 16.22
N HIS A 208 -19.60 6.33 17.08
CA HIS A 208 -19.44 7.71 16.66
C HIS A 208 -18.09 7.93 15.97
N ILE A 209 -18.16 8.31 14.69
CA ILE A 209 -16.99 8.74 13.91
C ILE A 209 -16.56 10.13 14.41
N THR A 210 -15.42 10.16 15.10
CA THR A 210 -14.79 11.38 15.62
C THR A 210 -13.33 11.42 15.20
N GLY A 211 -12.86 12.59 14.78
CA GLY A 211 -11.51 12.78 14.22
C GLY A 211 -11.52 13.05 12.72
N GLY A 212 -10.65 13.94 12.27
CA GLY A 212 -10.39 14.17 10.85
C GLY A 212 -9.20 13.33 10.41
N TRP A 213 -9.26 12.76 9.20
CA TRP A 213 -8.09 12.15 8.59
C TRP A 213 -7.05 13.22 8.30
N VAL A 214 -5.79 12.94 8.68
CA VAL A 214 -4.64 13.73 8.30
C VAL A 214 -3.81 12.86 7.38
N GLN A 215 -3.69 13.27 6.13
CA GLN A 215 -2.89 12.54 5.16
C GLN A 215 -1.44 12.45 5.66
N PRO A 216 -0.87 11.23 5.80
CA PRO A 216 0.54 11.07 6.14
C PRO A 216 1.42 11.73 5.09
N VAL A 217 2.46 12.46 5.51
CA VAL A 217 3.47 12.96 4.59
C VAL A 217 4.26 11.75 4.04
N PRO A 218 4.34 11.55 2.72
CA PRO A 218 5.13 10.48 2.15
C PRO A 218 6.59 10.64 2.55
N VAL A 219 7.14 9.67 3.27
CA VAL A 219 8.58 9.61 3.54
C VAL A 219 9.22 8.80 2.43
N ALA A 220 9.87 9.47 1.48
CA ALA A 220 10.69 8.82 0.47
C ALA A 220 11.93 8.21 1.14
N ALA A 221 11.78 7.01 1.69
CA ALA A 221 12.90 6.27 2.26
C ALA A 221 13.72 5.67 1.11
N SER A 222 14.98 6.10 0.99
CA SER A 222 15.91 5.59 -0.01
C SER A 222 16.02 4.06 0.06
N ALA A 223 16.04 3.40 -1.10
CA ALA A 223 16.19 1.96 -1.24
C ALA A 223 17.21 1.69 -2.37
N PRO A 224 18.50 1.96 -2.15
CA PRO A 224 19.50 1.90 -3.22
C PRO A 224 19.74 0.45 -3.69
N PHE A 225 19.63 -0.54 -2.80
CA PHE A 225 19.72 -1.95 -3.16
C PHE A 225 18.56 -2.35 -4.09
N HIS A 226 17.31 -2.03 -3.71
CA HIS A 226 16.14 -2.22 -4.56
C HIS A 226 16.31 -1.61 -5.96
N ALA A 227 16.72 -0.33 -6.01
CA ALA A 227 16.88 0.39 -7.26
C ALA A 227 17.93 -0.28 -8.16
N TRP A 228 19.04 -0.74 -7.59
CA TRP A 228 20.05 -1.47 -8.33
C TRP A 228 19.58 -2.85 -8.79
N LEU A 229 18.83 -3.57 -7.95
CA LEU A 229 18.32 -4.90 -8.26
C LEU A 229 17.33 -4.86 -9.43
N ILE A 230 16.39 -3.90 -9.44
CA ILE A 230 15.46 -3.71 -10.58
C ILE A 230 16.22 -3.51 -11.90
N LEU A 231 17.34 -2.77 -11.89
CA LEU A 231 18.12 -2.51 -13.10
C LEU A 231 18.77 -3.78 -13.68
N GLN A 232 18.81 -4.89 -12.93
CA GLN A 232 19.37 -6.15 -13.40
C GLN A 232 18.36 -7.01 -14.18
N ALA A 233 17.05 -6.74 -14.13
CA ALA A 233 15.97 -7.57 -14.69
C ALA A 233 16.00 -7.76 -16.23
N GLY A 234 16.99 -7.21 -16.94
CA GLY A 234 17.17 -7.40 -18.38
C GLY A 234 18.35 -8.30 -18.74
N ARG A 235 19.06 -8.87 -17.76
CA ARG A 235 20.26 -9.68 -17.98
C ARG A 235 19.89 -11.13 -18.29
N ASP A 236 20.69 -11.76 -19.15
CA ASP A 236 20.58 -13.18 -19.49
C ASP A 236 21.54 -14.00 -18.60
N ASP A 237 21.33 -13.90 -17.29
CA ASP A 237 22.07 -14.63 -16.27
C ASP A 237 21.22 -14.82 -15.01
N VAL A 238 21.72 -15.62 -14.05
CA VAL A 238 20.98 -15.94 -12.81
C VAL A 238 20.60 -14.72 -11.97
N ILE A 239 21.35 -13.61 -12.08
CA ILE A 239 21.02 -12.36 -11.38
C ILE A 239 19.87 -11.66 -12.11
N GLY A 240 19.89 -11.66 -13.44
CA GLY A 240 18.80 -11.15 -14.28
C GLY A 240 17.48 -11.88 -14.08
N ASP A 241 17.53 -13.21 -14.00
CA ASP A 241 16.35 -14.04 -13.71
C ASP A 241 15.76 -13.71 -12.34
N LEU A 242 16.59 -13.74 -11.28
CA LEU A 242 16.16 -13.37 -9.92
C LEU A 242 15.60 -11.95 -9.87
N ALA A 243 16.26 -10.99 -10.52
CA ALA A 243 15.84 -9.60 -10.53
C ALA A 243 14.50 -9.41 -11.25
N SER A 244 14.24 -10.18 -12.31
CA SER A 244 12.97 -10.17 -13.03
C SER A 244 11.83 -10.69 -12.16
N ASP A 245 12.03 -11.82 -11.51
CA ASP A 245 11.06 -12.42 -10.59
C ASP A 245 10.80 -11.51 -9.39
N TYR A 246 11.86 -11.00 -8.76
CA TYR A 246 11.77 -10.02 -7.69
C TYR A 246 10.99 -8.77 -8.12
N SER A 247 11.32 -8.21 -9.30
CA SER A 247 10.66 -7.01 -9.82
C SER A 247 9.18 -7.26 -10.09
N ALA A 248 8.81 -8.42 -10.63
CA ALA A 248 7.43 -8.82 -10.84
C ALA A 248 6.69 -8.93 -9.50
N GLY A 249 7.24 -9.64 -8.52
CA GLY A 249 6.63 -9.79 -7.20
C GLY A 249 6.51 -8.47 -6.43
N VAL A 250 7.48 -7.56 -6.53
CA VAL A 250 7.34 -6.20 -5.96
C VAL A 250 6.28 -5.41 -6.70
N ARG A 251 6.24 -5.44 -8.04
CA ARG A 251 5.20 -4.74 -8.82
C ARG A 251 3.81 -5.18 -8.39
N ASP A 252 3.64 -6.47 -8.14
CA ASP A 252 2.34 -7.06 -7.85
C ASP A 252 2.02 -7.03 -6.33
N SER A 253 2.96 -6.59 -5.48
CA SER A 253 2.88 -6.59 -4.00
C SER A 253 2.89 -7.97 -3.35
N ASP A 254 3.41 -8.97 -4.05
CA ASP A 254 3.69 -10.31 -3.51
C ASP A 254 4.99 -10.34 -2.71
N HIS A 255 5.91 -9.41 -3.01
CA HIS A 255 7.16 -9.19 -2.28
C HIS A 255 7.26 -7.76 -1.78
N ARG A 256 7.86 -7.58 -0.61
CA ARG A 256 8.19 -6.24 -0.09
C ARG A 256 9.39 -5.66 -0.83
N ILE A 257 9.56 -4.34 -0.74
CA ILE A 257 10.76 -3.67 -1.26
C ILE A 257 11.97 -4.09 -0.41
N ALA A 258 12.94 -4.78 -1.02
CA ALA A 258 14.23 -5.08 -0.43
C ALA A 258 15.10 -3.82 -0.35
N ARG A 259 15.12 -3.16 0.81
CA ARG A 259 15.92 -1.93 1.01
C ARG A 259 17.40 -2.25 1.19
N THR A 260 17.68 -3.45 1.66
CA THR A 260 19.00 -4.02 1.94
C THR A 260 19.12 -5.44 1.42
N PRO A 261 20.34 -5.97 1.28
CA PRO A 261 20.57 -7.40 1.05
C PRO A 261 19.86 -8.32 2.06
N ASP A 262 19.78 -7.90 3.33
CA ASP A 262 19.14 -8.63 4.42
C ASP A 262 17.64 -8.80 4.13
N ASP A 263 16.99 -7.75 3.61
CA ASP A 263 15.59 -7.81 3.22
C ASP A 263 15.33 -8.79 2.08
N LEU A 264 16.28 -8.94 1.14
CA LEU A 264 16.17 -9.92 0.05
C LEU A 264 16.25 -11.34 0.59
N LEU A 265 17.13 -11.60 1.56
CA LEU A 265 17.20 -12.91 2.22
C LEU A 265 15.89 -13.22 2.96
N THR A 266 15.30 -12.24 3.66
CA THR A 266 14.00 -12.47 4.29
C THR A 266 12.91 -12.76 3.26
N ILE A 267 12.83 -12.01 2.16
CA ILE A 267 11.87 -12.28 1.08
C ILE A 267 12.06 -13.70 0.52
N PHE A 268 13.31 -14.09 0.32
CA PHE A 268 13.67 -15.43 -0.15
C PHE A 268 13.18 -16.52 0.80
N HIS A 269 13.24 -16.30 2.12
CA HIS A 269 12.71 -17.25 3.12
C HIS A 269 11.18 -17.27 3.23
N GLU A 270 10.51 -16.18 2.85
CA GLU A 270 9.04 -16.06 2.88
C GLU A 270 8.35 -16.81 1.73
N VAL A 271 9.06 -17.11 0.64
CA VAL A 271 8.47 -17.68 -0.59
C VAL A 271 8.99 -19.09 -0.88
N PRO A 272 8.14 -20.02 -1.36
CA PRO A 272 8.62 -21.29 -1.88
C PRO A 272 9.58 -21.07 -3.05
N HIS A 273 10.75 -21.69 -2.99
CA HIS A 273 11.81 -21.50 -3.98
C HIS A 273 12.54 -22.82 -4.26
N SER A 274 13.23 -22.88 -5.39
CA SER A 274 14.13 -23.99 -5.68
C SER A 274 15.50 -23.76 -5.01
N PRO A 275 16.30 -24.81 -4.77
CA PRO A 275 17.64 -24.66 -4.21
C PRO A 275 18.55 -23.71 -5.02
N GLU A 276 18.38 -23.64 -6.34
CA GLU A 276 19.15 -22.78 -7.25
C GLU A 276 18.86 -21.30 -7.04
N ALA A 277 17.65 -20.95 -6.57
CA ALA A 277 17.30 -19.57 -6.29
C ALA A 277 18.16 -18.96 -5.16
N TYR A 278 18.59 -19.77 -4.20
CA TYR A 278 19.51 -19.32 -3.16
C TYR A 278 20.86 -18.90 -3.74
N ASP A 279 21.42 -19.69 -4.67
CA ASP A 279 22.72 -19.39 -5.28
C ASP A 279 22.65 -18.08 -6.09
N ALA A 280 21.50 -17.80 -6.72
CA ALA A 280 21.23 -16.51 -7.36
C ALA A 280 21.17 -15.35 -6.36
N VAL A 281 20.55 -15.55 -5.19
CA VAL A 281 20.52 -14.54 -4.11
C VAL A 281 21.92 -14.23 -3.60
N VAL A 282 22.73 -15.26 -3.29
CA VAL A 282 24.12 -15.06 -2.86
C VAL A 282 24.93 -14.32 -3.92
N SER A 283 24.81 -14.71 -5.19
CA SER A 283 25.49 -14.07 -6.32
C SER A 283 25.11 -12.60 -6.47
N THR A 284 23.83 -12.30 -6.32
CA THR A 284 23.27 -10.94 -6.36
C THR A 284 23.83 -10.07 -5.24
N ILE A 285 23.84 -10.57 -4.00
CA ILE A 285 24.39 -9.85 -2.84
C ILE A 285 25.89 -9.62 -3.02
N ALA A 286 26.63 -10.63 -3.50
CA ALA A 286 28.05 -10.50 -3.76
C ALA A 286 28.36 -9.44 -4.83
N GLU A 287 27.58 -9.38 -5.91
CA GLU A 287 27.77 -8.36 -6.95
C GLU A 287 27.41 -6.96 -6.47
N TRP A 288 26.32 -6.81 -5.72
CA TRP A 288 25.98 -5.54 -5.08
C TRP A 288 27.11 -5.01 -4.20
N MET A 289 27.64 -5.84 -3.31
CA MET A 289 28.72 -5.44 -2.39
C MET A 289 30.03 -5.11 -3.12
N ARG A 290 30.27 -5.73 -4.28
CA ARG A 290 31.43 -5.43 -5.12
C ARG A 290 31.28 -4.12 -5.88
N THR A 291 30.08 -3.81 -6.36
CA THR A 291 29.80 -2.64 -7.19
C THR A 291 29.50 -1.38 -6.37
N MET A 292 29.14 -1.54 -5.10
CA MET A 292 28.81 -0.44 -4.19
C MET A 292 29.78 -0.37 -3.00
N PRO A 293 30.74 0.58 -3.01
CA PRO A 293 31.73 0.71 -1.95
C PRO A 293 31.15 0.97 -0.55
N SER A 294 29.92 1.47 -0.47
CA SER A 294 29.21 1.75 0.79
C SER A 294 28.20 0.65 1.18
N ALA A 295 28.19 -0.50 0.49
CA ALA A 295 27.28 -1.59 0.82
C ALA A 295 27.55 -2.10 2.23
N ALA A 296 26.51 -2.11 3.06
CA ALA A 296 26.58 -2.70 4.39
C ALA A 296 26.63 -4.24 4.26
N PRO A 297 27.50 -4.93 5.01
CA PRO A 297 27.46 -6.39 5.14
C PRO A 297 26.22 -6.86 5.91
N VAL A 298 25.87 -8.14 5.73
CA VAL A 298 24.55 -8.69 6.05
C VAL A 298 24.38 -8.99 7.53
N ARG A 299 23.23 -8.65 8.14
CA ARG A 299 22.78 -9.21 9.42
C ARG A 299 21.49 -10.00 9.22
N THR A 300 21.53 -11.30 9.43
CA THR A 300 20.33 -12.12 9.29
C THR A 300 19.38 -11.96 10.46
N GLU A 301 18.14 -12.43 10.28
CA GLU A 301 17.08 -12.34 11.26
C GLU A 301 17.41 -13.11 12.55
N ARG A 302 17.10 -12.51 13.70
CA ARG A 302 17.18 -13.20 15.00
C ARG A 302 15.94 -14.05 15.20
N ILE A 303 16.13 -15.36 15.35
CA ILE A 303 15.05 -16.35 15.52
C ILE A 303 14.90 -16.81 16.97
N GLY A 304 15.91 -16.58 17.82
CA GLY A 304 15.90 -17.09 19.18
C GLY A 304 16.89 -16.40 20.12
N GLY A 305 16.93 -16.91 21.35
CA GLY A 305 17.95 -16.55 22.33
C GLY A 305 17.42 -16.02 23.67
N GLY A 306 18.32 -16.00 24.65
CA GLY A 306 18.03 -15.64 26.03
C GLY A 306 19.28 -15.17 26.77
N ALA A 307 19.03 -14.61 27.95
CA ALA A 307 20.06 -14.19 28.89
C ALA A 307 19.80 -14.84 30.24
N HIS A 308 20.84 -15.40 30.85
CA HIS A 308 20.77 -16.03 32.16
C HIS A 308 21.75 -15.38 33.12
N ASN A 309 21.28 -15.09 34.34
CA ASN A 309 22.14 -14.59 35.40
C ASN A 309 23.03 -15.73 35.90
N HIS A 310 24.32 -15.47 35.97
CA HIS A 310 25.27 -16.37 36.60
C HIS A 310 25.66 -15.81 37.97
N GLY A 311 25.32 -16.55 39.02
CA GLY A 311 25.77 -16.27 40.38
C GLY A 311 27.27 -16.53 40.48
N GLY A 312 28.08 -15.50 40.24
CA GLY A 312 29.53 -15.65 40.24
C GLY A 312 30.09 -16.06 41.61
N TRP A 313 31.24 -16.71 41.60
CA TRP A 313 32.06 -16.95 42.79
C TRP A 313 33.28 -16.01 42.76
N GLY A 314 33.43 -15.17 43.79
CA GLY A 314 34.54 -14.22 43.89
C GLY A 314 34.26 -12.86 43.23
N ALA A 315 34.63 -12.69 41.95
CA ALA A 315 34.75 -11.39 41.27
C ALA A 315 33.42 -10.65 40.94
N GLY A 316 32.27 -11.22 41.30
CA GLY A 316 30.94 -10.62 41.10
C GLY A 316 30.02 -11.45 40.20
N ALA A 317 28.74 -11.10 40.17
CA ALA A 317 27.76 -11.71 39.27
C ALA A 317 27.92 -11.19 37.84
N GLY A 318 27.50 -12.00 36.86
CA GLY A 318 27.46 -11.60 35.44
C GLY A 318 26.32 -12.27 34.69
N THR A 319 26.28 -12.10 33.38
CA THR A 319 25.26 -12.69 32.50
C THR A 319 25.90 -13.55 31.43
N VAL A 320 25.25 -14.66 31.10
CA VAL A 320 25.54 -15.44 29.90
C VAL A 320 24.37 -15.23 28.94
N GLU A 321 24.67 -14.75 27.74
CA GLU A 321 23.70 -14.47 26.68
C GLU A 321 23.98 -15.39 25.50
N ARG A 322 22.93 -15.94 24.90
CA ARG A 322 22.99 -16.70 23.66
C ARG A 322 21.89 -16.21 22.74
N TYR A 323 22.25 -15.84 21.52
CA TYR A 323 21.33 -15.42 20.48
C TYR A 323 21.49 -16.29 19.25
N GLU A 324 20.34 -16.66 18.67
CA GLU A 324 20.25 -17.54 17.51
C GLU A 324 19.68 -16.74 16.35
N TYR A 325 20.37 -16.79 15.21
CA TYR A 325 19.99 -16.10 13.99
C TYR A 325 19.88 -17.09 12.84
N LEU A 326 18.94 -16.86 11.94
CA LEU A 326 18.77 -17.72 10.77
C LEU A 326 19.98 -17.60 9.84
N CYS A 327 20.49 -18.70 9.32
CA CYS A 327 21.52 -18.66 8.27
C CYS A 327 20.96 -18.07 6.97
N PRO A 328 21.80 -17.46 6.11
CA PRO A 328 21.36 -16.97 4.79
C PRO A 328 20.60 -18.02 3.96
N CYS A 329 20.96 -19.31 4.05
CA CYS A 329 20.27 -20.36 3.32
C CYS A 329 18.92 -20.79 3.91
N GLY A 330 18.58 -20.38 5.13
CA GLY A 330 17.34 -20.77 5.82
C GLY A 330 17.38 -22.10 6.59
N ASP A 331 18.40 -22.94 6.38
CA ASP A 331 18.43 -24.32 6.94
C ASP A 331 19.30 -24.51 8.20
N GLY A 332 19.91 -23.44 8.72
CA GLY A 332 20.81 -23.53 9.87
C GLY A 332 20.87 -22.24 10.65
N GLU A 333 21.80 -22.15 11.61
CA GLU A 333 21.82 -21.06 12.58
C GLU A 333 23.19 -20.40 12.69
N ILE A 334 23.19 -19.13 13.07
CA ILE A 334 24.37 -18.40 13.52
C ILE A 334 24.20 -18.18 15.01
N ILE A 335 25.19 -18.62 15.77
CA ILE A 335 25.17 -18.60 17.23
C ILE A 335 26.07 -17.47 17.70
N GLU A 336 25.49 -16.49 18.39
CA GLU A 336 26.18 -15.39 19.06
C GLU A 336 26.13 -15.63 20.57
N GLU A 337 27.28 -15.76 21.21
CA GLU A 337 27.40 -16.04 22.64
C GLU A 337 28.19 -14.92 23.35
N HIS A 338 27.70 -14.50 24.51
CA HIS A 338 28.38 -13.55 25.38
C HIS A 338 28.43 -14.05 26.82
N ASP A 339 29.63 -14.33 27.30
CA ASP A 339 29.91 -14.42 28.73
C ASP A 339 30.37 -13.05 29.24
N ASN A 340 29.55 -12.45 30.10
CA ASN A 340 29.85 -11.18 30.76
C ASN A 340 30.22 -11.38 32.24
N VAL A 341 30.58 -12.60 32.65
CA VAL A 341 31.02 -12.89 34.02
C VAL A 341 32.37 -12.20 34.28
N PRO A 342 32.48 -11.39 35.35
CA PRO A 342 33.75 -10.76 35.71
C PRO A 342 34.89 -11.76 35.83
N GLY A 343 35.97 -11.55 35.08
CA GLY A 343 37.13 -12.45 35.02
C GLY A 343 37.09 -13.53 33.94
N PHE A 344 35.96 -13.70 33.25
CA PHE A 344 35.74 -14.67 32.16
C PHE A 344 34.95 -14.02 31.00
N GLN A 345 35.30 -12.78 30.64
CA GLN A 345 34.61 -12.08 29.54
C GLN A 345 35.03 -12.66 28.20
N GLU A 346 34.17 -13.50 27.62
CA GLU A 346 34.36 -14.14 26.32
C GLU A 346 33.15 -13.88 25.43
N HIS A 347 33.40 -13.54 24.18
CA HIS A 347 32.36 -13.29 23.19
C HIS A 347 32.74 -14.04 21.92
N ASP A 348 31.82 -14.84 21.40
CA ASP A 348 32.03 -15.64 20.20
C ASP A 348 30.84 -15.54 19.26
N VAL A 349 31.11 -15.70 17.97
CA VAL A 349 30.08 -15.88 16.95
C VAL A 349 30.54 -16.90 15.93
N ARG A 350 29.66 -17.87 15.63
CA ARG A 350 29.94 -18.95 14.68
C ARG A 350 28.76 -19.26 13.79
N ILE A 351 29.06 -19.70 12.56
CA ILE A 351 28.07 -20.17 11.59
C ILE A 351 27.92 -21.68 11.79
N ASP A 352 26.78 -22.12 12.34
CA ASP A 352 26.42 -23.53 12.53
C ASP A 352 25.60 -24.03 11.34
N CYS A 353 26.22 -23.98 10.17
CA CYS A 353 25.66 -24.45 8.90
C CYS A 353 26.79 -24.75 7.92
N ALA A 354 26.90 -26.00 7.46
CA ALA A 354 27.98 -26.40 6.55
C ALA A 354 27.97 -25.64 5.22
N LYS A 355 26.77 -25.36 4.67
CA LYS A 355 26.62 -24.58 3.45
C LYS A 355 27.06 -23.13 3.66
N CYS A 356 26.47 -22.45 4.64
CA CYS A 356 26.74 -21.03 4.87
C CYS A 356 28.17 -20.78 5.38
N SER A 357 28.78 -21.69 6.14
CA SER A 357 30.18 -21.56 6.57
C SER A 357 31.19 -21.66 5.42
N ALA A 358 30.81 -22.25 4.29
CA ALA A 358 31.63 -22.28 3.08
C ALA A 358 31.44 -21.02 2.21
N GLU A 359 30.22 -20.49 2.16
CA GLU A 359 29.82 -19.41 1.25
C GLU A 359 29.89 -18.02 1.88
N TRP A 360 29.90 -17.93 3.20
CA TRP A 360 29.88 -16.67 3.94
C TRP A 360 30.99 -16.61 4.97
N ARG A 361 31.46 -15.39 5.23
CA ARG A 361 32.45 -15.10 6.28
C ARG A 361 32.03 -13.88 7.07
N PHE A 362 32.47 -13.80 8.33
CA PHE A 362 32.28 -12.59 9.12
C PHE A 362 33.09 -11.42 8.54
N ALA A 363 32.44 -10.28 8.38
CA ALA A 363 33.06 -9.03 7.97
C ALA A 363 34.10 -8.59 9.01
N GLY A 364 35.33 -8.31 8.55
CA GLY A 364 36.45 -7.99 9.42
C GLY A 364 36.29 -6.67 10.18
N GLY A 365 36.94 -6.57 11.34
CA GLY A 365 37.01 -5.32 12.12
C GLY A 365 35.74 -4.95 12.90
N ARG A 366 34.76 -5.87 13.00
CA ARG A 366 33.53 -5.68 13.77
C ARG A 366 33.56 -6.43 15.09
N PRO A 367 33.01 -5.86 16.18
CA PRO A 367 32.83 -6.60 17.43
C PRO A 367 31.77 -7.70 17.26
N VAL A 368 31.82 -8.72 18.11
CA VAL A 368 30.85 -9.84 18.10
C VAL A 368 29.41 -9.33 18.10
N ARG A 369 29.06 -8.38 18.97
CA ARG A 369 27.68 -7.81 19.00
C ARG A 369 27.23 -7.13 17.71
N ASP A 370 28.18 -6.68 16.88
CA ASP A 370 27.93 -6.07 15.58
C ASP A 370 28.42 -6.95 14.43
N TRP A 371 28.48 -8.27 14.62
CA TRP A 371 28.87 -9.20 13.55
C TRP A 371 27.98 -8.98 12.31
N ARG A 372 28.59 -9.16 11.13
CA ARG A 372 27.92 -9.13 9.84
C ARG A 372 28.58 -10.12 8.89
N LEU A 373 27.89 -10.53 7.83
CA LEU A 373 28.41 -11.46 6.84
C LEU A 373 28.70 -10.79 5.51
N GLU A 374 29.72 -11.31 4.83
CA GLU A 374 30.02 -11.05 3.42
C GLU A 374 30.07 -12.39 2.68
N PRO A 375 29.55 -12.48 1.45
CA PRO A 375 29.77 -13.63 0.61
C PRO A 375 31.27 -13.84 0.38
N VAL A 376 31.74 -15.07 0.51
CA VAL A 376 33.05 -15.49 0.04
C VAL A 376 32.98 -15.48 -1.48
N ALA A 377 33.79 -14.66 -2.14
CA ALA A 377 33.73 -14.50 -3.59
C ALA A 377 33.78 -15.87 -4.28
N VAL A 378 32.65 -16.29 -4.87
CA VAL A 378 32.60 -17.50 -5.69
C VAL A 378 33.46 -17.18 -6.91
N SER A 379 34.56 -17.92 -7.08
CA SER A 379 35.32 -17.86 -8.32
C SER A 379 34.39 -18.31 -9.43
N ALA A 380 33.95 -17.38 -10.26
CA ALA A 380 33.09 -17.65 -11.40
C ALA A 380 33.79 -18.70 -12.26
N THR A 381 33.29 -19.94 -12.22
CA THR A 381 33.65 -20.93 -13.22
C THR A 381 32.67 -20.71 -14.35
N ILE A 382 33.18 -20.06 -15.41
CA ILE A 382 32.50 -19.75 -16.67
C ILE A 382 32.04 -21.03 -17.35
#